data_AF-A0A4Y2S129-F1
#
_entry.id   AF-A0A4Y2S129-F1
#
_cell.length_a   1.000
_cell.length_b   1.000
_cell.length_c   1.000
_cell.angle_alpha   90.00
_cell.angle_beta   90.00
_cell.angle_gamma   90.00
#
_symmetry.space_group_name_H-M   'P 1'
#
loop_
_entity.id
_entity.type
_entity.pdbx_description
1 polymer ?
#
loop_
_entity_poly.entity_id
_entity_poly.type
_entity_poly.pdbx_seq_one_letter_code
_entity_poly.pdbx_strand_id
1 'polypeptide(L)'
;MKLTTSRSHDLRYHVLPHASYSRELVTSDYNFFKNMRKWLTGMEFASNDEVTVGTTACYVELDKSYNMDKVERLEHQWTKCIMLKGNFAQK
;
A
#
# COMPACT_ATOMS: atom_id res chain seq x y z
N MET A 1 -0.07 -7.76 8.77
CA MET A 1 -0.54 -7.29 10.09
C MET A 1 -2.03 -7.65 10.22
N LYS A 2 -2.37 -8.72 10.95
CA LYS A 2 -3.78 -9.09 11.19
C LYS A 2 -4.28 -8.28 12.40
N LEU A 3 -4.85 -7.11 12.17
CA LEU A 3 -5.77 -6.55 13.16
C LEU A 3 -6.98 -7.49 13.18
N THR A 4 -7.17 -8.18 14.28
CA THR A 4 -8.32 -9.06 14.46
C THR A 4 -9.58 -8.21 14.54
N THR A 5 -10.72 -8.73 14.05
CA THR A 5 -12.00 -8.02 14.07
C THR A 5 -12.36 -7.50 15.46
N SER A 6 -11.99 -8.25 16.52
CA SER A 6 -12.13 -7.84 17.92
C SER A 6 -11.36 -6.56 18.24
N ARG A 7 -10.07 -6.51 17.90
CA ARG A 7 -9.22 -5.35 18.19
C ARG A 7 -9.61 -4.12 17.38
N SER A 8 -10.08 -4.30 16.14
CA SER A 8 -10.61 -3.18 15.33
C SER A 8 -11.88 -2.61 15.94
N HIS A 9 -12.77 -3.47 16.46
CA HIS A 9 -13.98 -3.05 17.16
C HIS A 9 -13.65 -2.27 18.44
N ASP A 10 -12.72 -2.77 19.26
CA ASP A 10 -12.30 -2.10 20.51
C ASP A 10 -11.69 -0.71 20.24
N LEU A 11 -10.94 -0.58 19.14
CA LEU A 11 -10.37 0.69 18.68
C LEU A 11 -11.35 1.55 17.87
N ARG A 12 -12.60 1.09 17.67
CA ARG A 12 -13.66 1.74 16.88
C ARG A 12 -13.24 2.07 15.44
N TYR A 13 -12.38 1.25 14.84
CA TYR A 13 -12.03 1.38 13.43
C TYR A 13 -13.15 0.82 12.54
N HIS A 14 -13.54 1.61 11.54
CA HIS A 14 -14.39 1.13 10.47
C HIS A 14 -13.55 0.31 9.48
N VAL A 15 -13.79 -1.00 9.42
CA VAL A 15 -13.08 -1.89 8.51
C VAL A 15 -13.78 -1.86 7.14
N LEU A 16 -13.10 -1.34 6.13
CA LEU A 16 -13.61 -1.35 4.76
C LEU A 16 -13.61 -2.77 4.17
N PRO A 17 -14.64 -3.13 3.38
CA PRO A 17 -14.66 -4.41 2.68
C PRO A 17 -13.51 -4.46 1.66
N HIS A 18 -12.83 -5.61 1.57
CA HIS A 18 -11.69 -5.81 0.68
C HIS A 18 -11.88 -7.08 -0.15
N ALA A 19 -11.87 -6.95 -1.48
CA ALA A 19 -11.99 -8.08 -2.38
C ALA A 19 -10.72 -8.96 -2.36
N SER A 20 -10.89 -10.28 -2.38
CA SER A 20 -9.76 -11.22 -2.40
C SER A 20 -8.91 -11.00 -3.67
N TYR A 21 -7.58 -11.07 -3.53
CA TYR A 21 -6.62 -10.95 -4.65
C TYR A 21 -6.64 -9.63 -5.45
N SER A 22 -7.31 -8.58 -4.96
CA SER A 22 -7.38 -7.27 -5.66
C SER A 22 -6.21 -6.34 -5.34
N ARG A 23 -5.00 -6.73 -5.74
CA ARG A 23 -3.77 -5.95 -5.53
C ARG A 23 -3.87 -4.50 -6.06
N GLU A 24 -4.59 -4.30 -7.17
CA GLU A 24 -4.82 -2.99 -7.79
C GLU A 24 -5.66 -2.03 -6.93
N LEU A 25 -6.41 -2.55 -5.95
CA LEU A 25 -7.24 -1.76 -5.03
C LEU A 25 -6.53 -1.49 -3.70
N VAL A 26 -5.37 -2.11 -3.47
CA VAL A 26 -4.56 -1.91 -2.26
C VAL A 26 -3.59 -0.76 -2.50
N THR A 27 -3.86 0.39 -1.88
CA THR A 27 -3.03 1.62 -1.97
C THR A 27 -1.56 1.40 -1.63
N SER A 28 -1.26 0.48 -0.70
CA SER A 28 0.10 0.09 -0.40
C SER A 28 0.75 -0.71 -1.53
N ASP A 29 0.07 -1.68 -2.14
CA ASP A 29 0.67 -2.56 -3.15
C ASP A 29 0.93 -1.86 -4.48
N TYR A 30 -0.06 -1.14 -5.05
CA TYR A 30 0.12 -0.51 -6.37
C TYR A 30 1.04 0.71 -6.33
N ASN A 31 1.30 1.27 -5.14
CA ASN A 31 1.98 2.55 -5.02
C ASN A 31 3.04 2.62 -3.90
N PHE A 32 2.76 2.29 -2.63
CA PHE A 32 3.80 2.32 -1.58
C PHE A 32 4.96 1.38 -1.92
N PHE A 33 4.66 0.09 -2.04
CA PHE A 33 5.64 -0.95 -2.27
C PHE A 33 6.25 -0.88 -3.67
N LYS A 34 5.57 -0.24 -4.63
CA LYS A 34 6.15 0.03 -5.94
C LYS A 34 7.28 1.06 -5.84
N ASN A 35 7.07 2.17 -5.14
CA ASN A 35 8.09 3.22 -5.01
C ASN A 35 9.20 2.79 -4.04
N MET A 36 8.85 2.14 -2.93
CA MET A 36 9.81 1.57 -2.00
C MET A 36 10.72 0.55 -2.70
N ARG A 37 10.18 -0.35 -3.54
CA ARG A 37 11.01 -1.29 -4.33
C ARG A 37 11.98 -0.59 -5.25
N LYS A 38 11.57 0.47 -5.94
CA LYS A 38 12.46 1.27 -6.80
C LYS A 38 13.63 1.84 -6.01
N TRP A 39 13.36 2.36 -4.82
CA TRP A 39 14.38 2.91 -3.94
C TRP A 39 15.32 1.83 -3.41
N LEU A 40 14.77 0.70 -2.95
CA LEU A 40 15.54 -0.43 -2.43
C LEU A 40 16.31 -1.21 -3.51
N THR A 41 16.05 -0.95 -4.80
CA THR A 41 16.73 -1.67 -5.88
C THR A 41 18.21 -1.35 -5.85
N GLY A 42 19.05 -2.40 -5.75
CA GLY A 42 20.50 -2.26 -5.70
C GLY A 42 21.06 -1.93 -4.30
N MET A 43 20.22 -1.87 -3.27
CA MET A 43 20.68 -1.78 -1.89
C MET A 43 20.97 -3.16 -1.33
N GLU A 44 22.12 -3.29 -0.68
CA GLU A 44 22.46 -4.44 0.15
C GLU A 44 22.57 -3.97 1.60
N PHE A 45 22.01 -4.75 2.52
CA PHE A 45 22.05 -4.46 3.94
C PHE A 45 22.77 -5.62 4.63
N ALA A 46 23.77 -5.31 5.44
CA ALA A 46 24.56 -6.28 6.20
C ALA A 46 23.89 -6.64 7.54
N SER A 47 22.91 -5.85 7.99
CA SER A 47 22.23 -6.07 9.27
C SER A 47 20.79 -5.56 9.28
N ASN A 48 20.01 -6.01 10.26
CA ASN A 48 18.64 -5.52 10.49
C ASN A 48 18.61 -4.04 10.92
N ASP A 49 19.66 -3.55 11.57
CA ASP A 49 19.77 -2.15 11.96
C ASP A 49 19.91 -1.27 10.71
N GLU A 50 20.72 -1.69 9.74
CA GLU A 50 20.83 -1.00 8.44
C GLU A 50 19.51 -1.04 7.65
N VAL A 51 18.77 -2.14 7.67
CA VAL A 51 17.43 -2.23 7.06
C VAL A 51 16.48 -1.21 7.70
N THR A 52 16.54 -1.06 9.02
CA THR A 52 15.68 -0.13 9.76
C THR A 52 16.01 1.31 9.37
N VAL A 53 17.29 1.69 9.42
CA VAL A 53 17.75 3.03 9.04
C VAL A 53 17.42 3.34 7.57
N GLY A 54 17.69 2.41 6.66
CA GLY A 54 17.38 2.56 5.24
C GLY A 54 15.88 2.73 4.99
N THR A 55 15.04 1.92 5.65
CA THR A 55 13.58 2.03 5.53
C THR A 55 13.05 3.37 6.05
N THR A 56 13.58 3.87 7.17
CA THR A 56 13.22 5.19 7.70
C THR A 56 13.60 6.31 6.73
N ALA A 57 14.80 6.27 6.14
CA ALA A 57 15.22 7.25 5.15
C ALA A 57 14.32 7.23 3.90
N CYS A 58 14.02 6.03 3.38
CA CYS A 58 13.10 5.84 2.26
C CYS A 58 11.72 6.46 2.55
N TYR A 59 11.20 6.27 3.77
CA TYR A 59 9.90 6.80 4.15
C TYR A 59 9.87 8.33 4.17
N VAL A 60 10.89 8.99 4.72
CA VAL A 60 10.99 10.46 4.78
C VAL A 60 11.06 11.08 3.38
N GLU A 61 11.74 10.43 2.44
CA GLU A 61 11.79 10.89 1.05
C GLU A 61 10.48 10.68 0.31
N LEU A 62 9.81 9.54 0.54
CA LEU A 62 8.52 9.24 -0.07
C LEU A 62 7.44 10.21 0.40
N ASP A 63 7.37 10.51 1.71
CA ASP A 63 6.33 11.29 2.39
C ASP A 63 6.03 12.64 1.72
N LYS A 64 7.08 13.36 1.27
CA LYS A 64 6.95 14.67 0.61
C LYS A 64 6.18 14.65 -0.72
N SER A 65 6.10 13.49 -1.38
CA SER A 65 5.42 13.31 -2.68
C SER A 65 4.12 12.51 -2.58
N TYR A 66 3.76 12.03 -1.38
CA TYR A 66 2.90 10.85 -1.26
C TYR A 66 1.43 11.13 -0.96
N ASN A 67 1.07 12.20 -0.25
CA ASN A 67 -0.13 12.12 0.61
C ASN A 67 -1.44 12.81 0.19
N MET A 68 -1.61 13.36 -1.03
CA MET A 68 -2.92 13.93 -1.44
C MET A 68 -3.51 13.27 -2.70
N ASP A 69 -2.75 13.14 -3.79
CA ASP A 69 -3.18 12.53 -5.07
C ASP A 69 -3.73 11.10 -4.98
N LYS A 70 -3.57 10.41 -3.85
CA LYS A 70 -3.71 8.95 -3.76
C LYS A 70 -5.06 8.49 -3.26
N VAL A 71 -5.73 9.30 -2.43
CA VAL A 71 -7.12 9.07 -2.07
C VAL A 71 -8.00 9.27 -3.30
N GLU A 72 -7.73 10.30 -4.09
CA GLU A 72 -8.42 10.54 -5.37
C GLU A 72 -8.19 9.41 -6.38
N ARG A 73 -6.96 8.86 -6.45
CA ARG A 73 -6.70 7.68 -7.29
C ARG A 73 -7.45 6.43 -6.85
N LEU A 74 -7.82 6.30 -5.57
CA LEU A 74 -8.57 5.14 -5.08
C LEU A 74 -9.98 5.11 -5.66
N GLU A 75 -10.65 6.26 -5.73
CA GLU A 75 -11.96 6.40 -6.36
C GLU A 75 -11.90 6.00 -7.84
N HIS A 76 -10.86 6.44 -8.56
CA HIS A 76 -10.65 6.03 -9.95
C HIS A 76 -10.44 4.52 -10.10
N GLN A 77 -9.62 3.89 -9.24
CA GLN A 77 -9.39 2.44 -9.29
C GLN A 77 -10.65 1.64 -8.95
N TRP A 78 -11.45 2.11 -8.00
CA TRP A 78 -12.74 1.50 -7.67
C TRP A 78 -13.72 1.61 -8.84
N THR A 79 -13.80 2.78 -9.47
CA THR A 79 -14.63 2.98 -10.67
C THR A 79 -14.20 2.03 -11.79
N LYS A 80 -12.90 1.92 -12.03
CA LYS A 80 -12.32 1.00 -13.02
C LYS A 80 -12.63 -0.47 -12.68
N CYS A 81 -12.57 -0.86 -11.40
CA CYS A 81 -12.95 -2.20 -10.93
C CYS A 81 -14.40 -2.53 -11.30
N ILE A 82 -15.31 -1.60 -11.01
CA ILE A 82 -16.74 -1.74 -11.29
C ILE A 82 -16.96 -1.88 -12.79
N MET A 83 -16.34 -1.02 -13.60
CA MET A 83 -16.45 -1.07 -15.07
C MET A 83 -15.92 -2.38 -15.66
N LEU A 84 -14.83 -2.92 -15.11
CA LEU A 84 -14.24 -4.19 -15.53
C LEU A 84 -14.92 -5.42 -14.92
N LYS A 85 -16.00 -5.25 -14.13
CA LYS A 85 -16.69 -6.33 -13.40
C LYS A 85 -15.73 -7.17 -12.56
N GLY A 86 -14.74 -6.54 -11.94
CA GLY A 86 -13.70 -7.20 -11.14
C GLY A 86 -12.62 -7.94 -11.95
N ASN A 87 -12.66 -7.92 -13.28
CA ASN A 87 -11.65 -8.56 -14.12
C ASN A 87 -10.45 -7.63 -14.35
N PHE A 88 -9.62 -7.50 -13.32
CA PHE A 88 -8.27 -6.99 -13.48
C PHE A 88 -7.39 -8.15 -13.95
N ALA A 89 -7.35 -8.40 -15.26
CA ALA A 89 -6.37 -9.30 -15.83
C ALA A 89 -4.97 -8.79 -15.44
N GLN A 90 -4.27 -9.54 -14.59
CA GLN A 90 -2.85 -9.34 -14.36
C GLN A 90 -2.15 -9.52 -15.71
N LYS A 91 -1.69 -8.41 -16.29
CA LYS A 91 -0.72 -8.42 -17.38
C LYS A 91 0.67 -8.33 -16.80
#